data_AF-A0A7S0BW91-F1
#
_entry.id   AF-A0A7S0BW91-F1
#
_cell.length_a   1.000
_cell.length_b   1.000
_cell.length_c   1.000
_cell.angle_alpha   90.00
_cell.angle_beta   90.00
_cell.angle_gamma   90.00
#
_symmetry.space_group_name_H-M   'P 1'
#
loop_
_entity.id
_entity.type
_entity.pdbx_description
1 polymer ?
#
loop_
_entity_poly.entity_id
_entity_poly.type
_entity_poly.pdbx_seq_one_letter_code
_entity_poly.pdbx_strand_id
1 'polypeptide(L)'
;EIDLIIWDGGEIDKDGSNNDAYLQDLFWRQALLGGNRPSFLLGIGGSTDVNVMKTLHENITVDIAMLGSGMIGVPTTQNENQVKSLPWLARYLKCDDDDDELCEQKDHKFNSKCWVERDDVTPHTRQNDDYPGQDGEFVHGWRRHRLKSRLMSFLILEALDNAVSLWTEVTMVEGDPLADEYWHISEYYDSLQQKISSLQTTAVGLCNENIGHALPERVCNVAMQGRTEYTPVKNYYSTLRSILKVERDGSIPSPLEPQYTGFDVPNPALELPEDALDTRSIVSARKLITRKNGGYVCTDCVKSHEQNNAVLQNSIGSVPHLIPSGRFLETNETNITPGTGWSIKGGKAGFCNGTLSSQCGREENNNCLLSGYNDAIGTLMGDGSSGWLVMELKNLQNGLLIVRGSFGKASSDSRKLDGRIGGLDKRRLSSDDDGSSNNGVFEFAINGVITSWNIDKLVDEVKYLYPEKALDKSGNFGYITLLDDTSKKLETAEIALRLKDCGKECVFQMSHIYWS
;
A
#
# COMPACT_ATOMS: atom_id res chain seq x y z
N GLU A 1 7.53 -1.04 20.00
CA GLU A 1 6.47 -1.25 18.99
C GLU A 1 7.01 -2.25 17.98
N ILE A 2 6.20 -3.21 17.54
CA ILE A 2 6.57 -4.25 16.56
C ILE A 2 5.63 -4.08 15.38
N ASP A 3 6.14 -4.20 14.15
CA ASP A 3 5.31 -4.23 12.95
C ASP A 3 5.04 -5.70 12.56
N LEU A 4 3.77 -6.01 12.31
CA LEU A 4 3.35 -7.29 11.75
C LEU A 4 3.31 -7.16 10.23
N ILE A 5 4.19 -7.86 9.53
CA ILE A 5 4.32 -7.75 8.07
C ILE A 5 3.71 -8.99 7.43
N ILE A 6 2.85 -8.77 6.44
CA ILE A 6 2.11 -9.80 5.73
C ILE A 6 2.33 -9.58 4.23
N TRP A 7 2.59 -10.67 3.52
CA TRP A 7 2.53 -10.70 2.06
C TRP A 7 1.14 -11.18 1.65
N ASP A 8 0.46 -10.39 0.84
CA ASP A 8 -0.88 -10.68 0.31
C ASP A 8 -0.87 -10.51 -1.22
N GLY A 9 -0.12 -11.38 -1.89
CA GLY A 9 0.16 -11.31 -3.34
C GLY A 9 -0.77 -12.14 -4.24
N GLY A 10 -1.94 -12.56 -3.74
CA GLY A 10 -2.74 -13.67 -4.29
C GLY A 10 -3.21 -13.57 -5.75
N GLU A 11 -3.10 -12.41 -6.43
CA GLU A 11 -3.41 -12.31 -7.86
C GLU A 11 -2.26 -12.69 -8.79
N ILE A 12 -1.01 -12.61 -8.33
CA ILE A 12 0.17 -12.95 -9.16
C ILE A 12 0.47 -14.46 -9.09
N ASP A 13 0.04 -15.12 -8.00
CA ASP A 13 0.31 -16.53 -7.67
C ASP A 13 -0.65 -17.56 -8.30
N LYS A 14 -1.57 -17.18 -9.21
CA LYS A 14 -2.66 -18.07 -9.68
C LYS A 14 -2.19 -19.37 -10.35
N ASP A 15 -0.96 -19.41 -10.85
CA ASP A 15 -0.41 -20.61 -11.50
C ASP A 15 0.32 -21.54 -10.52
N GLY A 16 0.41 -21.19 -9.23
CA GLY A 16 1.17 -21.95 -8.22
C GLY A 16 2.67 -22.08 -8.55
N SER A 17 3.16 -21.32 -9.54
CA SER A 17 4.56 -21.33 -9.92
C SER A 17 5.38 -20.61 -8.85
N ASN A 18 6.50 -21.20 -8.43
CA ASN A 18 7.52 -20.57 -7.57
C ASN A 18 8.13 -19.27 -8.16
N ASN A 19 7.61 -18.76 -9.28
CA ASN A 19 8.16 -17.64 -10.02
C ASN A 19 8.14 -16.34 -9.21
N ASP A 20 7.39 -16.24 -8.11
CA ASP A 20 7.31 -15.00 -7.33
C ASP A 20 8.12 -15.06 -6.02
N ALA A 21 8.74 -16.20 -5.72
CA ALA A 21 9.46 -16.41 -4.48
C ALA A 21 10.63 -15.43 -4.30
N TYR A 22 11.27 -14.98 -5.38
CA TYR A 22 12.32 -13.96 -5.32
C TYR A 22 11.77 -12.56 -5.01
N LEU A 23 10.54 -12.24 -5.44
CA LEU A 23 9.86 -10.99 -5.08
C LEU A 23 9.40 -10.98 -3.64
N GLN A 24 8.89 -12.11 -3.17
CA GLN A 24 8.59 -12.32 -1.76
C GLN A 24 9.85 -12.14 -0.91
N ASP A 25 10.98 -12.74 -1.32
CA ASP A 25 12.26 -12.56 -0.62
C ASP A 25 12.71 -11.09 -0.62
N LEU A 26 12.60 -10.37 -1.75
CA LEU A 26 12.86 -8.94 -1.79
C LEU A 26 11.96 -8.17 -0.80
N PHE A 27 10.66 -8.46 -0.80
CA PHE A 27 9.70 -7.81 0.08
C PHE A 27 10.05 -8.01 1.56
N TRP A 28 10.27 -9.26 1.96
CA TRP A 28 10.62 -9.58 3.35
C TRP A 28 11.95 -8.94 3.76
N ARG A 29 12.94 -8.93 2.86
CA ARG A 29 14.21 -8.24 3.13
C ARG A 29 14.04 -6.75 3.30
N GLN A 30 13.28 -6.10 2.43
CA GLN A 30 13.03 -4.66 2.55
C GLN A 30 12.25 -4.32 3.83
N ALA A 31 11.31 -5.17 4.24
CA ALA A 31 10.60 -5.00 5.51
C ALA A 31 11.51 -5.11 6.74
N LEU A 32 12.58 -5.91 6.66
CA LEU A 32 13.56 -6.09 7.73
C LEU A 32 14.70 -5.05 7.70
N LEU A 33 15.13 -4.63 6.51
CA LEU A 33 16.19 -3.64 6.29
C LEU A 33 15.69 -2.20 6.51
N GLY A 34 14.52 -1.84 5.98
CA GLY A 34 14.05 -0.46 5.89
C GLY A 34 13.15 0.01 7.04
N GLY A 35 12.66 -0.90 7.89
CA GLY A 35 11.84 -0.54 9.04
C GLY A 35 12.68 0.18 10.11
N ASN A 36 12.06 1.09 10.86
CA ASN A 36 12.60 1.61 12.15
C ASN A 36 12.08 0.78 13.34
N ARG A 37 11.44 -0.35 13.05
CA ARG A 37 10.78 -1.23 14.01
C ARG A 37 11.11 -2.67 13.65
N PRO A 38 11.22 -3.55 14.65
CA PRO A 38 11.31 -4.98 14.40
C PRO A 38 10.05 -5.46 13.69
N SER A 39 10.26 -6.34 12.70
CA SER A 39 9.21 -6.92 11.88
C SER A 39 9.02 -8.38 12.26
N PHE A 40 7.77 -8.76 12.53
CA PHE A 40 7.36 -10.16 12.64
C PHE A 40 6.73 -10.58 11.31
N LEU A 41 7.24 -11.64 10.69
CA LEU A 41 6.76 -12.06 9.36
C LEU A 41 5.60 -13.05 9.51
N LEU A 42 4.46 -12.73 8.92
CA LEU A 42 3.26 -13.56 9.03
C LEU A 42 2.77 -13.99 7.64
N GLY A 43 2.83 -15.29 7.37
CA GLY A 43 2.21 -15.91 6.22
C GLY A 43 0.72 -16.16 6.46
N ILE A 44 -0.14 -15.72 5.54
CA ILE A 44 -1.60 -15.88 5.64
C ILE A 44 -2.15 -17.06 4.81
N GLY A 45 -1.30 -17.70 4.01
CA GLY A 45 -1.59 -18.90 3.20
C GLY A 45 -0.65 -18.96 1.99
N GLY A 46 -0.44 -20.16 1.42
CA GLY A 46 0.48 -20.38 0.30
C GLY A 46 1.78 -21.07 0.74
N SER A 47 2.26 -22.06 -0.04
CA SER A 47 3.46 -22.85 0.29
C SER A 47 4.77 -22.10 0.03
N THR A 48 4.76 -21.15 -0.89
CA THR A 48 5.96 -20.41 -1.34
C THR A 48 6.47 -19.46 -0.26
N ASP A 49 5.57 -18.68 0.34
CA ASP A 49 5.85 -17.74 1.43
C ASP A 49 6.59 -18.42 2.58
N VAL A 50 6.20 -19.66 2.90
CA VAL A 50 6.76 -20.44 4.02
C VAL A 50 8.24 -20.71 3.80
N ASN A 51 8.63 -21.10 2.59
CA ASN A 51 10.00 -21.50 2.31
C ASN A 51 10.95 -20.31 2.37
N VAL A 52 10.52 -19.16 1.85
CA VAL A 52 11.29 -17.92 1.91
C VAL A 52 11.43 -17.45 3.37
N MET A 53 10.31 -17.33 4.09
CA MET A 53 10.32 -16.92 5.51
C MET A 53 11.14 -17.88 6.37
N LYS A 54 11.00 -19.21 6.16
CA LYS A 54 11.79 -20.23 6.87
C LYS A 54 13.28 -20.09 6.60
N THR A 55 13.66 -19.85 5.34
CA THR A 55 15.07 -19.61 4.98
C THR A 55 15.62 -18.39 5.73
N LEU A 56 14.86 -17.30 5.79
CA LEU A 56 15.25 -16.12 6.57
C LEU A 56 15.34 -16.46 8.07
N HIS A 57 14.35 -17.15 8.65
CA HIS A 57 14.38 -17.56 10.06
C HIS A 57 15.63 -18.38 10.40
N GLU A 58 15.96 -19.39 9.59
CA GLU A 58 17.10 -20.27 9.83
C GLU A 58 18.45 -19.55 9.73
N ASN A 59 18.56 -18.50 8.92
CA ASN A 59 19.83 -17.81 8.66
C ASN A 59 20.02 -16.52 9.48
N ILE A 60 18.94 -15.80 9.79
CA ILE A 60 19.00 -14.52 10.50
C ILE A 60 18.18 -14.49 11.78
N THR A 61 17.53 -15.59 12.16
CA THR A 61 16.72 -15.74 13.38
C THR A 61 15.55 -14.76 13.49
N VAL A 62 14.96 -14.36 12.35
CA VAL A 62 13.73 -13.53 12.35
C VAL A 62 12.53 -14.36 12.79
N ASP A 63 11.64 -13.79 13.59
CA ASP A 63 10.41 -14.47 13.98
C ASP A 63 9.42 -14.54 12.82
N ILE A 64 8.91 -15.75 12.60
CA ILE A 64 7.93 -16.04 11.55
C ILE A 64 6.75 -16.81 12.15
N ALA A 65 5.57 -16.60 11.59
CA ALA A 65 4.44 -17.50 11.83
C ALA A 65 3.60 -17.70 10.58
N MET A 66 2.73 -18.71 10.67
CA MET A 66 1.76 -19.01 9.64
C MET A 66 0.37 -19.12 10.23
N LEU A 67 -0.60 -18.50 9.57
CA LEU A 67 -2.00 -18.71 9.88
C LEU A 67 -2.51 -19.99 9.19
N GLY A 68 -3.03 -20.90 9.99
CA GLY A 68 -3.83 -22.02 9.49
C GLY A 68 -5.12 -21.55 8.80
N SER A 69 -5.96 -22.50 8.38
CA SER A 69 -7.27 -22.18 7.80
C SER A 69 -8.24 -21.55 8.80
N GLY A 70 -8.09 -21.87 10.10
CA GLY A 70 -9.01 -21.49 11.15
C GLY A 70 -10.36 -22.21 11.11
N MET A 71 -10.47 -23.26 10.30
CA MET A 71 -11.72 -24.01 10.12
C MET A 71 -11.98 -25.04 11.25
N ILE A 72 -10.96 -25.37 12.03
CA ILE A 72 -11.10 -26.26 13.18
C ILE A 72 -12.05 -25.59 14.19
N GLY A 73 -13.09 -26.31 14.60
CA GLY A 73 -14.11 -25.82 15.52
C GLY A 73 -15.22 -25.00 14.87
N VAL A 74 -15.14 -24.69 13.58
CA VAL A 74 -16.27 -24.07 12.86
C VAL A 74 -17.36 -25.13 12.64
N PRO A 75 -18.57 -24.97 13.23
CA PRO A 75 -19.67 -25.91 13.02
C PRO A 75 -20.10 -25.93 11.56
N THR A 76 -20.45 -27.11 11.07
CA THR A 76 -21.00 -27.30 9.72
C THR A 76 -22.42 -26.74 9.65
N THR A 77 -22.70 -25.98 8.61
CA THR A 77 -24.02 -25.47 8.26
C THR A 77 -24.77 -26.54 7.47
N GLN A 78 -25.94 -26.95 7.95
CA GLN A 78 -26.74 -28.04 7.34
C GLN A 78 -27.99 -27.54 6.62
N ASN A 79 -28.49 -26.35 6.96
CA ASN A 79 -29.65 -25.72 6.31
C ASN A 79 -29.91 -24.32 6.90
N GLU A 80 -30.81 -23.59 6.25
CA GLU A 80 -31.24 -22.23 6.62
C GLU A 80 -31.88 -22.08 8.01
N ASN A 81 -32.39 -23.16 8.58
CA ASN A 81 -33.00 -23.12 9.92
C ASN A 81 -31.94 -23.35 10.99
N GLN A 82 -31.08 -24.36 10.80
CA GLN A 82 -29.99 -24.68 11.73
C GLN A 82 -28.94 -23.57 11.76
N VAL A 83 -28.62 -22.93 10.64
CA VAL A 83 -27.61 -21.86 10.60
C VAL A 83 -27.93 -20.71 11.55
N LYS A 84 -29.22 -20.43 11.80
CA LYS A 84 -29.67 -19.36 12.70
C LYS A 84 -29.37 -19.67 14.17
N SER A 85 -29.19 -20.94 14.55
CA SER A 85 -28.77 -21.32 15.91
C SER A 85 -27.25 -21.32 16.08
N LEU A 86 -26.48 -21.29 14.99
CA LEU A 86 -25.03 -21.17 15.06
C LEU A 86 -24.61 -19.76 15.48
N PRO A 87 -23.44 -19.61 16.14
CA PRO A 87 -22.85 -18.30 16.39
C PRO A 87 -22.77 -17.49 15.10
N TRP A 88 -23.16 -16.22 15.12
CA TRP A 88 -23.24 -15.36 13.93
C TRP A 88 -21.98 -15.44 13.05
N LEU A 89 -20.82 -15.55 13.69
CA LEU A 89 -19.50 -15.63 13.06
C LEU A 89 -19.27 -16.89 12.25
N ALA A 90 -19.88 -18.00 12.65
CA ALA A 90 -19.68 -19.32 12.05
C ALA A 90 -20.66 -19.62 10.92
N ARG A 91 -21.76 -18.88 10.85
CA ARG A 91 -22.83 -19.09 9.86
C ARG A 91 -22.25 -19.07 8.45
N TYR A 92 -22.58 -20.09 7.65
CA TYR A 92 -22.19 -20.19 6.24
C TYR A 92 -20.67 -20.14 5.96
N LEU A 93 -19.80 -20.32 6.97
CA LEU A 93 -18.35 -20.44 6.73
C LEU A 93 -17.96 -21.84 6.25
N LYS A 94 -18.72 -22.85 6.69
CA LYS A 94 -18.55 -24.26 6.40
C LYS A 94 -19.94 -24.85 6.15
N CYS A 95 -20.15 -25.44 4.98
CA CYS A 95 -21.36 -26.21 4.68
C CYS A 95 -21.05 -27.70 4.63
N ASP A 96 -22.11 -28.50 4.69
CA ASP A 96 -22.02 -29.92 4.35
C ASP A 96 -21.72 -30.05 2.86
N ASP A 97 -21.03 -31.13 2.46
CA ASP A 97 -20.62 -31.34 1.06
C ASP A 97 -21.85 -31.42 0.13
N ASP A 98 -23.00 -31.89 0.66
CA ASP A 98 -24.27 -31.97 -0.05
C ASP A 98 -24.99 -30.61 -0.17
N ASP A 99 -24.58 -29.59 0.60
CA ASP A 99 -25.21 -28.26 0.71
C ASP A 99 -24.22 -27.13 0.38
N ASP A 100 -23.18 -27.37 -0.40
CA ASP A 100 -22.17 -26.36 -0.76
C ASP A 100 -22.80 -25.10 -1.38
N GLU A 101 -23.87 -25.26 -2.16
CA GLU A 101 -24.63 -24.14 -2.75
C GLU A 101 -25.15 -23.16 -1.69
N LEU A 102 -25.47 -23.64 -0.47
CA LEU A 102 -25.93 -22.80 0.63
C LEU A 102 -24.85 -21.81 1.07
N CYS A 103 -23.60 -22.24 1.16
CA CYS A 103 -22.48 -21.38 1.53
C CYS A 103 -22.03 -20.51 0.35
N GLU A 104 -22.23 -20.99 -0.88
CA GLU A 104 -21.81 -20.29 -2.09
C GLU A 104 -22.78 -19.18 -2.53
N GLN A 105 -23.97 -19.11 -1.93
CA GLN A 105 -24.90 -18.00 -2.14
C GLN A 105 -24.23 -16.65 -1.84
N LYS A 106 -24.40 -15.70 -2.75
CA LYS A 106 -23.76 -14.38 -2.72
C LYS A 106 -23.97 -13.63 -1.40
N ASP A 107 -25.21 -13.58 -0.93
CA ASP A 107 -25.60 -12.89 0.32
C ASP A 107 -25.06 -13.61 1.58
N HIS A 108 -24.66 -14.87 1.45
CA HIS A 108 -24.02 -15.62 2.51
C HIS A 108 -22.50 -15.46 2.47
N LYS A 109 -21.88 -15.38 1.29
CA LYS A 109 -20.43 -15.16 1.15
C LYS A 109 -20.01 -13.73 1.48
N PHE A 110 -20.81 -12.76 1.04
CA PHE A 110 -20.49 -11.34 1.08
C PHE A 110 -21.60 -10.57 1.80
N ASN A 111 -21.20 -9.55 2.56
CA ASN A 111 -22.16 -8.64 3.20
C ASN A 111 -21.89 -7.17 2.83
N SER A 112 -21.12 -6.88 1.77
CA SER A 112 -20.79 -5.48 1.42
C SER A 112 -21.98 -4.76 0.77
N LYS A 113 -22.07 -3.45 1.05
CA LYS A 113 -23.04 -2.51 0.46
C LYS A 113 -22.28 -1.34 -0.16
N CYS A 114 -22.78 -0.84 -1.29
CA CYS A 114 -22.20 0.33 -1.95
C CYS A 114 -22.65 1.65 -1.38
N TRP A 115 -23.86 1.66 -0.84
CA TRP A 115 -24.49 2.86 -0.31
C TRP A 115 -25.52 2.49 0.73
N VAL A 116 -25.71 3.39 1.69
CA VAL A 116 -26.78 3.35 2.66
C VAL A 116 -27.47 4.70 2.54
N GLU A 117 -28.78 4.68 2.30
CA GLU A 117 -29.56 5.89 2.10
C GLU A 117 -29.47 6.81 3.33
N ARG A 118 -29.28 8.11 3.07
CA ARG A 118 -29.08 9.15 4.08
C ARG A 118 -29.57 10.50 3.56
N ASP A 119 -29.98 11.37 4.47
CA ASP A 119 -30.64 12.64 4.13
C ASP A 119 -29.66 13.80 3.83
N ASP A 120 -28.40 13.68 4.26
CA ASP A 120 -27.40 14.76 4.21
C ASP A 120 -26.47 14.69 2.99
N VAL A 121 -26.44 13.57 2.28
CA VAL A 121 -25.62 13.39 1.07
C VAL A 121 -26.45 12.70 0.00
N THR A 122 -26.55 13.31 -1.18
CA THR A 122 -27.12 12.68 -2.37
C THR A 122 -26.00 12.36 -3.37
N PRO A 123 -25.68 11.07 -3.63
CA PRO A 123 -24.66 10.70 -4.61
C PRO A 123 -24.91 11.32 -5.99
N HIS A 124 -23.87 11.87 -6.63
CA HIS A 124 -24.00 12.42 -8.00
C HIS A 124 -24.24 11.31 -9.02
N THR A 125 -23.66 10.14 -8.76
CA THR A 125 -23.83 8.93 -9.57
C THR A 125 -24.74 7.95 -8.85
N ARG A 126 -25.64 7.28 -9.59
CA ARG A 126 -26.48 6.20 -9.05
C ARG A 126 -25.58 5.13 -8.44
N GLN A 127 -25.81 4.82 -7.17
CA GLN A 127 -25.09 3.78 -6.47
C GLN A 127 -25.63 2.40 -6.87
N ASN A 128 -24.73 1.42 -6.98
CA ASN A 128 -25.13 0.05 -7.26
C ASN A 128 -25.82 -0.56 -6.04
N ASP A 129 -26.76 -1.47 -6.28
CA ASP A 129 -27.39 -2.23 -5.20
C ASP A 129 -26.38 -3.17 -4.52
N ASP A 130 -25.44 -3.69 -5.32
CA ASP A 130 -24.39 -4.63 -4.95
C ASP A 130 -22.98 -4.05 -5.15
N TYR A 131 -22.03 -4.54 -4.35
CA TYR A 131 -20.63 -4.15 -4.49
C TYR A 131 -20.04 -4.69 -5.82
N PRO A 132 -19.34 -3.86 -6.64
CA PRO A 132 -18.76 -4.28 -7.90
C PRO A 132 -17.79 -5.46 -7.73
N GLY A 133 -17.95 -6.50 -8.55
CA GLY A 133 -17.04 -7.65 -8.55
C GLY A 133 -17.24 -8.62 -7.39
N GLN A 134 -18.36 -8.55 -6.65
CA GLN A 134 -18.75 -9.48 -5.57
C GLN A 134 -18.75 -10.98 -5.93
N ASP A 135 -18.49 -11.34 -7.18
CA ASP A 135 -18.29 -12.74 -7.56
C ASP A 135 -16.87 -13.23 -7.23
N GLY A 136 -15.94 -12.32 -6.93
CA GLY A 136 -14.56 -12.59 -6.59
C GLY A 136 -14.31 -12.73 -5.08
N GLU A 137 -13.41 -13.64 -4.73
CA GLU A 137 -12.93 -13.86 -3.37
C GLU A 137 -12.23 -12.61 -2.76
N PHE A 138 -11.74 -11.69 -3.58
CA PHE A 138 -10.98 -10.51 -3.12
C PHE A 138 -11.85 -9.34 -2.64
N VAL A 139 -13.17 -9.50 -2.61
CA VAL A 139 -14.10 -8.40 -2.33
C VAL A 139 -14.31 -8.17 -0.84
N HIS A 140 -14.45 -6.90 -0.46
CA HIS A 140 -14.82 -6.51 0.89
C HIS A 140 -16.08 -7.23 1.37
N GLY A 141 -16.04 -7.67 2.63
CA GLY A 141 -17.14 -8.40 3.23
C GLY A 141 -17.12 -9.90 3.01
N TRP A 142 -16.13 -10.46 2.29
CA TRP A 142 -15.97 -11.91 2.19
C TRP A 142 -15.75 -12.56 3.56
N ARG A 143 -16.58 -13.54 3.92
CA ARG A 143 -16.54 -14.16 5.25
C ARG A 143 -15.20 -14.87 5.55
N ARG A 144 -14.53 -15.46 4.56
CA ARG A 144 -13.22 -16.10 4.79
C ARG A 144 -12.13 -15.10 5.19
N HIS A 145 -12.10 -13.92 4.58
CA HIS A 145 -11.20 -12.83 5.01
C HIS A 145 -11.50 -12.38 6.45
N ARG A 146 -12.78 -12.33 6.84
CA ARG A 146 -13.17 -12.03 8.24
C ARG A 146 -12.68 -13.10 9.20
N LEU A 147 -12.75 -14.38 8.83
CA LEU A 147 -12.20 -15.48 9.63
C LEU A 147 -10.68 -15.32 9.80
N LYS A 148 -9.94 -15.11 8.70
CA LYS A 148 -8.49 -14.89 8.74
C LYS A 148 -8.08 -13.71 9.62
N SER A 149 -8.80 -12.60 9.51
CA SER A 149 -8.58 -11.43 10.37
C SER A 149 -8.78 -11.77 11.86
N ARG A 150 -9.75 -12.62 12.21
CA ARG A 150 -9.98 -13.06 13.59
C ARG A 150 -8.90 -13.98 14.10
N LEU A 151 -8.38 -14.90 13.27
CA LEU A 151 -7.25 -15.74 13.64
C LEU A 151 -6.02 -14.90 13.98
N MET A 152 -5.76 -13.86 13.18
CA MET A 152 -4.69 -12.91 13.44
C MET A 152 -4.92 -12.13 14.75
N SER A 153 -6.13 -11.66 15.00
CA SER A 153 -6.46 -11.01 16.27
C SER A 153 -6.28 -11.95 17.47
N PHE A 154 -6.67 -13.22 17.33
CA PHE A 154 -6.50 -14.22 18.38
C PHE A 154 -5.03 -14.49 18.68
N LEU A 155 -4.19 -14.65 17.65
CA LEU A 155 -2.74 -14.78 17.81
C LEU A 155 -2.15 -13.61 18.62
N ILE A 156 -2.57 -12.38 18.32
CA ILE A 156 -2.12 -11.19 19.06
C ILE A 156 -2.61 -11.21 20.51
N LEU A 157 -3.87 -11.58 20.75
CA LEU A 157 -4.45 -11.64 22.09
C LEU A 157 -3.77 -12.71 22.94
N GLU A 158 -3.51 -13.89 22.39
CA GLU A 158 -2.79 -14.98 23.06
C GLU A 158 -1.34 -14.58 23.37
N ALA A 159 -0.65 -13.92 22.44
CA ALA A 159 0.70 -13.40 22.68
C ALA A 159 0.71 -12.35 23.82
N LEU A 160 -0.29 -11.48 23.87
CA LEU A 160 -0.43 -10.49 24.94
C LEU A 160 -0.74 -11.13 26.29
N ASP A 161 -1.59 -12.16 26.32
CA ASP A 161 -1.92 -12.89 27.55
C ASP A 161 -0.69 -13.61 28.13
N ASN A 162 0.09 -14.27 27.27
CA ASN A 162 1.35 -14.90 27.63
C ASN A 162 2.37 -13.88 28.16
N ALA A 163 2.50 -12.72 27.49
CA ALA A 163 3.40 -11.66 27.93
C ALA A 163 3.02 -11.10 29.29
N VAL A 164 1.73 -10.82 29.52
CA VAL A 164 1.24 -10.32 30.83
C VAL A 164 1.43 -11.36 31.93
N SER A 165 1.18 -12.64 31.62
CA SER A 165 1.41 -13.73 32.57
C SER A 165 2.88 -13.83 32.96
N LEU A 166 3.79 -13.82 31.98
CA LEU A 166 5.24 -13.81 32.23
C LEU A 166 5.67 -12.62 33.08
N TRP A 167 5.23 -11.41 32.73
CA TRP A 167 5.58 -10.21 33.49
C TRP A 167 5.05 -10.26 34.92
N THR A 168 3.86 -10.83 35.13
CA THR A 168 3.28 -11.01 36.46
C THR A 168 4.11 -11.98 37.29
N GLU A 169 4.50 -13.11 36.72
CA GLU A 169 5.34 -14.10 37.41
C GLU A 169 6.70 -13.53 37.80
N VAL A 170 7.37 -12.83 36.88
CA VAL A 170 8.68 -12.20 37.13
C VAL A 170 8.57 -11.13 38.21
N THR A 171 7.61 -10.21 38.10
CA THR A 171 7.44 -9.13 39.09
C THR A 171 7.04 -9.64 40.47
N MET A 172 6.33 -10.77 40.56
CA MET A 172 6.04 -11.43 41.84
C MET A 172 7.29 -11.98 42.54
N VAL A 173 8.31 -12.40 41.79
CA VAL A 173 9.54 -13.02 42.32
C VAL A 173 10.64 -11.98 42.52
N GLU A 174 10.89 -11.14 41.51
CA GLU A 174 12.02 -10.21 41.45
C GLU A 174 11.64 -8.80 41.91
N GLY A 175 10.33 -8.50 41.97
CA GLY A 175 9.80 -7.19 42.35
C GLY A 175 9.62 -6.24 41.17
N ASP A 176 9.18 -5.02 41.50
CA ASP A 176 9.02 -3.92 40.54
C ASP A 176 10.22 -2.97 40.57
N PRO A 177 10.61 -2.37 39.43
CA PRO A 177 10.00 -2.52 38.09
C PRO A 177 10.45 -3.80 37.36
N LEU A 178 9.66 -4.24 36.38
CA LEU A 178 10.04 -5.32 35.45
C LEU A 178 11.38 -4.98 34.77
N ALA A 179 12.35 -5.89 34.86
CA ALA A 179 13.68 -5.71 34.28
C ALA A 179 13.62 -5.59 32.75
N ASP A 180 14.56 -4.81 32.19
CA ASP A 180 14.56 -4.41 30.78
C ASP A 180 14.57 -5.60 29.82
N GLU A 181 15.28 -6.67 30.16
CA GLU A 181 15.38 -7.91 29.36
C GLU A 181 14.03 -8.60 29.08
N TYR A 182 12.98 -8.32 29.84
CA TYR A 182 11.65 -8.92 29.66
C TYR A 182 10.74 -8.14 28.71
N TRP A 183 11.12 -6.93 28.28
CA TRP A 183 10.26 -6.08 27.45
C TRP A 183 11.00 -5.22 26.41
N HIS A 184 12.30 -4.96 26.59
CA HIS A 184 13.15 -4.33 25.59
C HIS A 184 13.69 -5.36 24.60
N ILE A 185 13.50 -5.09 23.31
CA ILE A 185 13.91 -5.98 22.20
C ILE A 185 14.92 -5.31 21.24
N SER A 186 15.54 -4.21 21.67
CA SER A 186 16.46 -3.43 20.84
C SER A 186 17.67 -4.25 20.40
N GLU A 187 18.31 -4.99 21.32
CA GLU A 187 19.46 -5.83 20.99
C GLU A 187 19.11 -6.94 19.98
N TYR A 188 17.94 -7.55 20.14
CA TYR A 188 17.43 -8.54 19.20
C TYR A 188 17.27 -7.93 17.80
N TYR A 189 16.66 -6.75 17.73
CA TYR A 189 16.44 -6.03 16.48
C TYR A 189 17.75 -5.58 15.80
N ASP A 190 18.67 -4.99 16.55
CA ASP A 190 19.98 -4.56 16.02
C ASP A 190 20.75 -5.77 15.47
N SER A 191 20.67 -6.91 16.17
CA SER A 191 21.21 -8.18 15.70
C SER A 191 20.54 -8.64 14.40
N LEU A 192 19.20 -8.56 14.28
CA LEU A 192 18.50 -8.90 13.04
C LEU A 192 18.97 -8.02 11.87
N GLN A 193 19.00 -6.71 12.05
CA GLN A 193 19.42 -5.75 11.01
C GLN A 193 20.86 -5.99 10.58
N GLN A 194 21.76 -6.20 11.54
CA GLN A 194 23.16 -6.51 11.24
C GLN A 194 23.29 -7.82 10.45
N LYS A 195 22.59 -8.88 10.88
CA LYS A 195 22.61 -10.18 10.20
C LYS A 195 22.09 -10.07 8.77
N ILE A 196 20.95 -9.42 8.55
CA ILE A 196 20.39 -9.30 7.21
C ILE A 196 21.23 -8.44 6.28
N SER A 197 21.80 -7.33 6.75
CA SER A 197 22.73 -6.52 5.94
C SER A 197 24.03 -7.26 5.62
N SER A 198 24.44 -8.21 6.46
CA SER A 198 25.62 -9.05 6.24
C SER A 198 25.34 -10.30 5.40
N LEU A 199 24.06 -10.61 5.15
CA LEU A 199 23.67 -11.84 4.47
C LEU A 199 24.11 -11.77 3.01
N GLN A 200 25.00 -12.67 2.61
CA GLN A 200 25.40 -12.77 1.21
C GLN A 200 24.21 -13.27 0.39
N THR A 201 23.59 -12.38 -0.39
CA THR A 201 22.37 -12.68 -1.16
C THR A 201 22.55 -13.73 -2.25
N THR A 202 23.79 -14.01 -2.65
CA THR A 202 24.10 -15.11 -3.58
C THR A 202 24.13 -16.49 -2.91
N ALA A 203 24.20 -16.55 -1.57
CA ALA A 203 24.31 -17.79 -0.81
C ALA A 203 23.03 -18.16 -0.06
N VAL A 204 22.19 -17.18 0.28
CA VAL A 204 20.98 -17.38 1.09
C VAL A 204 19.80 -16.60 0.51
N GLY A 205 18.70 -17.29 0.26
CA GLY A 205 17.46 -16.73 -0.27
C GLY A 205 17.38 -16.78 -1.80
N LEU A 206 16.31 -16.22 -2.35
CA LEU A 206 15.96 -16.25 -3.78
C LEU A 206 16.02 -14.86 -4.42
N CYS A 207 16.20 -13.79 -3.63
CA CYS A 207 16.11 -12.41 -4.10
C CYS A 207 17.01 -12.12 -5.31
N ASN A 208 18.24 -12.66 -5.36
CA ASN A 208 19.15 -12.43 -6.47
C ASN A 208 18.87 -13.28 -7.72
N GLU A 209 18.16 -14.41 -7.60
CA GLU A 209 18.12 -15.43 -8.67
C GLU A 209 17.49 -14.91 -9.96
N ASN A 210 16.50 -14.02 -9.85
CA ASN A 210 15.76 -13.48 -10.99
C ASN A 210 15.36 -12.01 -10.81
N ILE A 211 16.07 -11.23 -9.99
CA ILE A 211 15.78 -9.78 -9.92
C ILE A 211 16.56 -8.97 -10.95
N GLY A 212 17.74 -9.46 -11.35
CA GLY A 212 18.73 -8.73 -12.13
C GLY A 212 18.27 -8.30 -13.53
N HIS A 213 17.24 -8.94 -14.11
CA HIS A 213 16.69 -8.50 -15.40
C HIS A 213 15.83 -7.25 -15.27
N ALA A 214 15.28 -6.97 -14.08
CA ALA A 214 14.36 -5.87 -13.82
C ALA A 214 14.94 -4.77 -12.92
N LEU A 215 15.72 -5.16 -11.92
CA LEU A 215 16.22 -4.29 -10.86
C LEU A 215 17.69 -4.60 -10.57
N PRO A 216 18.50 -3.62 -10.16
CA PRO A 216 19.87 -3.87 -9.72
C PRO A 216 19.89 -4.82 -8.51
N GLU A 217 20.73 -5.85 -8.52
CA GLU A 217 20.79 -6.88 -7.45
C GLU A 217 20.96 -6.29 -6.03
N ARG A 218 21.62 -5.14 -5.92
CA ARG A 218 21.83 -4.47 -4.64
C ARG A 218 20.54 -4.09 -3.91
N VAL A 219 19.40 -4.00 -4.60
CA VAL A 219 18.08 -3.80 -3.95
C VAL A 219 17.77 -4.88 -2.91
N CYS A 220 18.40 -6.06 -2.99
CA CYS A 220 18.22 -7.12 -2.00
C CYS A 220 18.95 -6.86 -0.67
N ASN A 221 19.89 -5.91 -0.63
CA ASN A 221 20.80 -5.69 0.52
C ASN A 221 20.83 -4.27 1.04
N VAL A 222 20.26 -3.32 0.32
CA VAL A 222 20.21 -1.92 0.75
C VAL A 222 18.78 -1.56 1.15
N ALA A 223 18.63 -0.88 2.28
CA ALA A 223 17.35 -0.36 2.70
C ALA A 223 16.87 0.70 1.69
N MET A 224 15.72 0.46 1.06
CA MET A 224 15.13 1.39 0.12
C MET A 224 14.16 2.32 0.86
N GLN A 225 14.26 3.61 0.56
CA GLN A 225 13.19 4.56 0.77
C GLN A 225 12.27 4.56 -0.44
N GLY A 226 10.99 4.87 -0.22
CA GLY A 226 10.02 4.93 -1.30
C GLY A 226 8.99 6.04 -1.11
N ARG A 227 8.47 6.52 -2.23
CA ARG A 227 7.24 7.34 -2.30
C ARG A 227 6.33 6.77 -3.38
N THR A 228 5.03 6.82 -3.13
CA THR A 228 4.02 6.25 -4.04
C THR A 228 2.74 7.06 -4.03
N GLU A 229 1.98 7.02 -5.12
CA GLU A 229 0.57 7.44 -5.10
C GLU A 229 -0.38 6.23 -5.07
N TYR A 230 0.14 5.01 -4.96
CA TYR A 230 -0.70 3.84 -4.68
C TYR A 230 -1.35 3.97 -3.32
N THR A 231 -2.62 3.60 -3.24
CA THR A 231 -3.30 3.43 -1.96
C THR A 231 -3.09 1.99 -1.46
N PRO A 232 -3.07 1.76 -0.13
CA PRO A 232 -3.26 2.75 0.93
C PRO A 232 -2.02 3.64 1.13
N VAL A 233 -2.25 4.94 1.26
CA VAL A 233 -1.23 5.93 1.60
C VAL A 233 -1.28 6.19 3.10
N LYS A 234 -0.24 5.78 3.84
CA LYS A 234 -0.17 5.96 5.30
C LYS A 234 -0.37 7.42 5.72
N ASN A 235 0.30 8.35 5.04
CA ASN A 235 0.19 9.80 5.27
C ASN A 235 0.72 10.59 4.05
N TYR A 236 0.58 11.92 4.07
CA TYR A 236 1.11 12.76 3.00
C TYR A 236 2.60 12.52 2.73
N TYR A 237 3.43 12.34 3.75
CA TYR A 237 4.88 12.10 3.60
C TYR A 237 5.26 10.77 2.94
N SER A 238 4.32 9.83 2.74
CA SER A 238 4.57 8.65 1.90
C SER A 238 4.23 8.87 0.42
N THR A 239 3.68 10.03 0.07
CA THR A 239 3.23 10.34 -1.31
C THR A 239 4.36 10.85 -2.20
N LEU A 240 4.26 10.65 -3.51
CA LEU A 240 5.16 11.31 -4.48
C LEU A 240 5.07 12.83 -4.34
N ARG A 241 3.87 13.36 -4.08
CA ARG A 241 3.65 14.80 -3.86
C ARG A 241 4.47 15.40 -2.73
N SER A 242 4.79 14.63 -1.68
CA SER A 242 5.56 15.13 -0.53
C SER A 242 7.02 15.49 -0.82
N ILE A 243 7.54 15.04 -1.96
CA ILE A 243 8.91 15.30 -2.39
C ILE A 243 8.96 16.20 -3.63
N LEU A 244 7.80 16.65 -4.16
CA LEU A 244 7.78 17.56 -5.30
C LEU A 244 8.21 18.97 -4.89
N LYS A 245 8.96 19.63 -5.76
CA LYS A 245 9.14 21.07 -5.66
C LYS A 245 7.89 21.78 -6.13
N VAL A 246 7.53 22.83 -5.41
CA VAL A 246 6.36 23.66 -5.69
C VAL A 246 6.57 24.41 -7.01
N GLU A 247 5.50 24.53 -7.79
CA GLU A 247 5.48 25.27 -9.05
C GLU A 247 5.64 26.79 -8.83
N ARG A 248 5.87 27.55 -9.92
CA ARG A 248 6.07 29.01 -9.82
C ARG A 248 4.86 29.75 -9.24
N ASP A 249 3.66 29.19 -9.41
CA ASP A 249 2.42 29.73 -8.89
C ASP A 249 2.10 29.24 -7.46
N GLY A 250 2.97 28.43 -6.86
CA GLY A 250 2.76 27.87 -5.52
C GLY A 250 2.00 26.54 -5.51
N SER A 251 1.63 25.99 -6.67
CA SER A 251 0.81 24.78 -6.75
C SER A 251 1.63 23.48 -6.75
N ILE A 252 0.96 22.39 -6.40
CA ILE A 252 1.41 21.01 -6.58
C ILE A 252 0.22 20.18 -7.12
N PRO A 253 0.46 19.10 -7.87
CA PRO A 253 -0.61 18.21 -8.33
C PRO A 253 -1.50 17.77 -7.15
N SER A 254 -2.79 18.07 -7.24
CA SER A 254 -3.75 17.79 -6.18
C SER A 254 -4.50 16.48 -6.46
N PRO A 255 -4.89 15.73 -5.41
CA PRO A 255 -5.68 14.52 -5.57
C PRO A 255 -7.12 14.90 -5.98
N LEU A 256 -7.92 13.90 -6.36
CA LEU A 256 -9.34 14.11 -6.62
C LEU A 256 -10.04 14.56 -5.34
N GLU A 257 -10.92 15.55 -5.46
CA GLU A 257 -11.74 16.02 -4.36
C GLU A 257 -12.87 15.03 -4.06
N PRO A 258 -13.12 14.71 -2.78
CA PRO A 258 -14.24 13.86 -2.40
C PRO A 258 -15.56 14.62 -2.55
N GLN A 259 -16.61 13.95 -3.01
CA GLN A 259 -17.97 14.50 -3.13
C GLN A 259 -18.50 14.99 -1.77
N TYR A 260 -18.09 14.36 -0.68
CA TYR A 260 -18.41 14.78 0.68
C TYR A 260 -17.32 14.37 1.67
N THR A 261 -17.16 15.19 2.70
CA THR A 261 -16.25 14.95 3.82
C THR A 261 -17.02 14.51 5.06
N GLY A 262 -16.38 13.74 5.95
CA GLY A 262 -16.98 13.34 7.22
C GLY A 262 -17.35 11.86 7.26
N PHE A 263 -17.87 11.41 8.39
CA PHE A 263 -18.12 9.99 8.62
C PHE A 263 -19.23 9.44 7.70
N ASP A 264 -19.06 8.19 7.30
CA ASP A 264 -20.17 7.45 6.74
C ASP A 264 -21.17 7.09 7.83
N VAL A 265 -22.43 6.92 7.41
CA VAL A 265 -23.43 6.27 8.24
C VAL A 265 -22.94 4.85 8.59
N PRO A 266 -23.33 4.30 9.74
CA PRO A 266 -23.02 2.92 10.10
C PRO A 266 -23.36 1.99 8.94
N ASN A 267 -22.39 1.17 8.52
CA ASN A 267 -22.61 0.19 7.48
C ASN A 267 -23.17 -1.08 8.14
N PRO A 268 -24.46 -1.45 7.91
CA PRO A 268 -25.06 -2.63 8.54
C PRO A 268 -24.28 -3.92 8.24
N ALA A 269 -23.50 -3.93 7.15
CA ALA A 269 -22.56 -5.00 6.79
C ALA A 269 -21.51 -5.33 7.86
N LEU A 270 -21.12 -4.29 8.60
CA LEU A 270 -20.05 -4.25 9.58
C LEU A 270 -20.58 -4.19 11.01
N GLU A 271 -21.89 -3.98 11.18
CA GLU A 271 -22.54 -4.02 12.47
C GLU A 271 -22.48 -5.44 13.03
N LEU A 272 -22.06 -5.53 14.29
CA LEU A 272 -22.03 -6.76 15.04
C LEU A 272 -23.41 -6.94 15.70
N PRO A 273 -23.98 -8.15 15.70
CA PRO A 273 -25.14 -8.47 16.54
C PRO A 273 -24.88 -8.14 18.01
N GLU A 274 -25.94 -7.88 18.77
CA GLU A 274 -25.84 -7.51 20.20
C GLU A 274 -25.08 -8.54 21.06
N ASP A 275 -25.14 -9.81 20.68
CA ASP A 275 -24.47 -10.92 21.37
C ASP A 275 -23.04 -11.20 20.86
N ALA A 276 -22.59 -10.51 19.82
CA ALA A 276 -21.28 -10.73 19.24
C ALA A 276 -20.17 -9.97 20.00
N LEU A 277 -19.02 -10.64 20.19
CA LEU A 277 -17.85 -10.03 20.80
C LEU A 277 -17.24 -8.97 19.88
N ASP A 278 -17.34 -7.70 20.28
CA ASP A 278 -16.67 -6.61 19.59
C ASP A 278 -15.19 -6.48 20.01
N THR A 279 -14.36 -7.26 19.33
CA THR A 279 -12.90 -7.19 19.49
C THR A 279 -12.33 -5.79 19.22
N ARG A 280 -12.96 -4.97 18.36
CA ARG A 280 -12.51 -3.60 18.09
C ARG A 280 -12.76 -2.72 19.30
N SER A 281 -13.93 -2.82 19.94
CA SER A 281 -14.23 -2.09 21.17
C SER A 281 -13.25 -2.44 22.29
N ILE A 282 -12.89 -3.72 22.44
CA ILE A 282 -11.88 -4.18 23.43
C ILE A 282 -10.52 -3.52 23.17
N VAL A 283 -10.01 -3.60 21.94
CA VAL A 283 -8.71 -3.04 21.58
C VAL A 283 -8.71 -1.50 21.68
N SER A 284 -9.81 -0.85 21.29
CA SER A 284 -9.92 0.61 21.27
C SER A 284 -10.09 1.21 22.67
N ALA A 285 -10.78 0.50 23.59
CA ALA A 285 -10.93 0.93 24.98
C ALA A 285 -9.58 1.07 25.70
N ARG A 286 -8.56 0.31 25.28
CA ARG A 286 -7.21 0.33 25.88
C ARG A 286 -6.48 1.67 25.70
N LYS A 287 -6.79 2.45 24.65
CA LYS A 287 -6.19 3.77 24.41
C LYS A 287 -6.75 4.90 25.28
N LEU A 288 -7.80 4.63 26.07
CA LEU A 288 -8.57 5.67 26.77
C LEU A 288 -8.36 5.70 28.29
N ILE A 289 -7.50 4.83 28.84
CA ILE A 289 -7.15 4.84 30.26
C ILE A 289 -5.96 5.78 30.48
N THR A 290 -6.19 7.09 30.34
CA THR A 290 -5.22 8.11 30.77
C THR A 290 -5.53 8.50 32.20
N ARG A 291 -4.60 8.19 33.12
CA ARG A 291 -4.75 8.45 34.55
C ARG A 291 -4.76 9.97 34.82
N LYS A 292 -5.93 10.58 35.02
CA LYS A 292 -6.04 11.92 35.60
C LYS A 292 -6.43 11.79 37.08
N ASN A 293 -5.55 12.25 37.97
CA ASN A 293 -5.76 12.51 39.41
C ASN A 293 -6.77 11.59 40.12
N GLY A 294 -6.37 10.34 40.39
CA GLY A 294 -6.99 9.52 41.44
C GLY A 294 -8.30 8.79 41.09
N GLY A 295 -8.76 8.82 39.84
CA GLY A 295 -9.91 8.03 39.41
C GLY A 295 -9.84 7.61 37.94
N TYR A 296 -10.30 6.40 37.64
CA TYR A 296 -10.53 5.95 36.27
C TYR A 296 -11.83 6.59 35.78
N VAL A 297 -11.74 7.62 34.94
CA VAL A 297 -12.92 8.23 34.30
C VAL A 297 -12.73 8.15 32.80
N CYS A 298 -13.57 7.36 32.10
CA CYS A 298 -13.65 7.41 30.64
C CYS A 298 -14.32 8.72 30.23
N THR A 299 -13.54 9.80 30.14
CA THR A 299 -14.02 11.12 29.69
C THR A 299 -14.05 11.23 28.16
N ASP A 300 -13.37 10.31 27.46
CA ASP A 300 -13.12 10.36 26.00
C ASP A 300 -13.68 9.17 25.22
N CYS A 301 -14.62 8.40 25.79
CA CYS A 301 -15.31 7.29 25.11
C CYS A 301 -16.04 7.71 23.81
N VAL A 302 -16.26 9.02 23.59
CA VAL A 302 -16.96 9.55 22.41
C VAL A 302 -16.11 10.56 21.60
N LYS A 303 -15.08 11.18 22.19
CA LYS A 303 -14.43 12.38 21.59
C LYS A 303 -13.06 12.16 20.96
N SER A 304 -12.33 11.08 21.29
CA SER A 304 -10.97 10.89 20.77
C SER A 304 -10.94 10.47 19.29
N HIS A 305 -12.04 9.91 18.77
CA HIS A 305 -12.20 9.62 17.34
C HIS A 305 -12.48 10.90 16.52
N GLU A 306 -13.14 11.91 17.12
CA GLU A 306 -13.37 13.22 16.50
C GLU A 306 -12.14 14.12 16.59
N GLN A 307 -11.40 14.13 17.72
CA GLN A 307 -10.26 15.04 17.91
C GLN A 307 -9.00 14.63 17.13
N ASN A 308 -8.70 13.33 17.02
CA ASN A 308 -7.60 12.88 16.16
C ASN A 308 -7.92 13.16 14.68
N ASN A 309 -9.20 13.14 14.31
CA ASN A 309 -9.64 13.53 12.98
C ASN A 309 -9.74 15.04 12.78
N ALA A 310 -10.00 15.86 13.79
CA ALA A 310 -9.90 17.32 13.65
C ALA A 310 -8.45 17.76 13.39
N VAL A 311 -7.46 17.08 14.01
CA VAL A 311 -6.03 17.30 13.71
C VAL A 311 -5.67 16.79 12.31
N LEU A 312 -6.22 15.64 11.88
CA LEU A 312 -5.99 15.10 10.53
C LEU A 312 -6.76 15.86 9.42
N GLN A 313 -7.99 16.31 9.66
CA GLN A 313 -8.79 17.10 8.73
C GLN A 313 -8.26 18.54 8.63
N ASN A 314 -7.77 19.13 9.74
CA ASN A 314 -7.03 20.38 9.66
C ASN A 314 -5.69 20.19 8.94
N SER A 315 -5.07 19.00 8.96
CA SER A 315 -3.89 18.74 8.12
C SER A 315 -4.20 18.46 6.64
N ILE A 316 -5.47 18.20 6.28
CA ILE A 316 -5.93 18.01 4.89
C ILE A 316 -6.43 19.33 4.29
N GLY A 317 -7.12 20.17 5.08
CA GLY A 317 -7.56 21.52 4.65
C GLY A 317 -6.49 22.60 4.79
N SER A 318 -5.48 22.35 5.63
CA SER A 318 -4.23 23.10 5.66
C SER A 318 -3.09 22.09 5.54
N VAL A 319 -2.69 21.80 4.30
CA VAL A 319 -1.30 21.40 4.03
C VAL A 319 -0.46 22.37 4.87
N PRO A 320 0.33 21.90 5.85
CA PRO A 320 1.17 22.82 6.57
C PRO A 320 2.00 23.53 5.50
N HIS A 321 1.81 24.85 5.35
CA HIS A 321 2.73 25.73 4.64
C HIS A 321 4.10 25.78 5.35
N LEU A 322 4.48 24.71 6.07
CA LEU A 322 5.84 24.29 6.28
C LEU A 322 6.37 23.76 4.94
N ILE A 323 6.33 24.61 3.91
CA ILE A 323 7.27 24.51 2.81
C ILE A 323 8.62 24.62 3.52
N PRO A 324 9.43 23.55 3.57
CA PRO A 324 10.76 23.66 4.13
C PRO A 324 11.43 24.77 3.32
N SER A 325 11.78 25.88 3.98
CA SER A 325 12.67 26.88 3.39
C SER A 325 14.07 26.27 3.28
N GLY A 326 14.19 25.18 2.51
CA GLY A 326 15.45 24.72 1.99
C GLY A 326 15.90 25.77 1.01
N ARG A 327 17.05 26.39 1.28
CA ARG A 327 17.71 27.28 0.32
C ARG A 327 17.85 26.49 -0.98
N PHE A 328 17.10 26.92 -1.98
CA PHE A 328 17.12 26.40 -3.32
C PHE A 328 18.57 26.37 -3.82
N LEU A 329 19.00 25.25 -4.37
CA LEU A 329 20.14 25.23 -5.28
C LEU A 329 19.68 25.93 -6.57
N GLU A 330 19.48 27.24 -6.52
CA GLU A 330 19.49 28.11 -7.71
C GLU A 330 20.92 28.17 -8.21
N THR A 331 21.45 27.06 -8.72
CA THR A 331 22.57 27.16 -9.63
C THR A 331 21.97 27.68 -10.93
N ASN A 332 22.19 28.97 -11.21
CA ASN A 332 21.78 29.70 -12.43
C ASN A 332 22.18 29.00 -13.76
N GLU A 333 22.81 27.83 -13.72
CA GLU A 333 23.42 27.16 -14.86
C GLU A 333 22.52 26.14 -15.57
N THR A 334 21.47 25.60 -14.94
CA THR A 334 20.76 24.41 -15.50
C THR A 334 19.33 24.66 -16.01
N ASN A 335 18.71 25.83 -15.77
CA ASN A 335 17.36 26.17 -16.24
C ASN A 335 16.25 25.13 -15.90
N ILE A 336 16.46 24.27 -14.90
CA ILE A 336 15.47 23.29 -14.46
C ILE A 336 14.49 23.97 -13.50
N THR A 337 13.28 24.25 -13.99
CA THR A 337 12.19 24.77 -13.15
C THR A 337 10.98 23.85 -13.23
N PRO A 338 10.27 23.59 -12.11
CA PRO A 338 9.03 22.81 -12.12
C PRO A 338 8.05 23.29 -13.20
N GLY A 339 7.48 22.35 -13.94
CA GLY A 339 6.45 22.58 -14.95
C GLY A 339 5.05 22.33 -14.41
N THR A 340 4.04 22.89 -15.07
CA THR A 340 2.67 22.98 -14.56
C THR A 340 1.70 21.97 -15.18
N GLY A 341 2.18 20.99 -15.95
CA GLY A 341 1.32 20.03 -16.66
C GLY A 341 1.14 18.68 -15.97
N TRP A 342 1.64 18.52 -14.75
CA TRP A 342 1.56 17.26 -14.02
C TRP A 342 0.23 17.14 -13.26
N SER A 343 -0.37 15.95 -13.27
CA SER A 343 -1.64 15.69 -12.59
C SER A 343 -1.67 14.31 -11.95
N ILE A 344 -2.49 14.14 -10.92
CA ILE A 344 -2.73 12.81 -10.32
C ILE A 344 -3.79 12.07 -11.15
N LYS A 345 -3.49 10.84 -11.54
CA LYS A 345 -4.41 9.94 -12.27
C LYS A 345 -4.46 8.56 -11.61
N GLY A 346 -5.63 7.93 -11.67
CA GLY A 346 -5.87 6.60 -11.08
C GLY A 346 -5.98 6.57 -9.54
N GLY A 347 -5.61 7.67 -8.87
CA GLY A 347 -5.83 7.83 -7.43
C GLY A 347 -7.32 7.95 -7.09
N LYS A 348 -7.67 7.61 -5.85
CA LYS A 348 -9.02 7.72 -5.32
C LYS A 348 -9.19 9.02 -4.54
N ALA A 349 -10.40 9.58 -4.58
CA ALA A 349 -10.70 10.76 -3.77
C ALA A 349 -10.85 10.37 -2.29
N GLY A 350 -10.56 11.34 -1.43
CA GLY A 350 -10.68 11.21 0.03
C GLY A 350 -9.44 10.63 0.72
N PHE A 351 -9.63 10.16 1.95
CA PHE A 351 -8.53 9.71 2.81
C PHE A 351 -8.34 8.19 2.73
N CYS A 352 -7.38 7.77 1.89
CA CYS A 352 -7.13 6.38 1.55
C CYS A 352 -5.94 5.78 2.29
N ASN A 353 -6.01 5.66 3.61
CA ASN A 353 -4.89 5.20 4.43
C ASN A 353 -4.96 3.73 4.88
N GLY A 354 -5.90 2.95 4.34
CA GLY A 354 -6.09 1.54 4.68
C GLY A 354 -6.70 1.29 6.06
N THR A 355 -7.09 2.33 6.82
CA THR A 355 -7.80 2.15 8.08
C THR A 355 -9.28 1.87 7.86
N LEU A 356 -9.96 1.27 8.84
CA LEU A 356 -11.42 1.07 8.78
C LEU A 356 -12.22 2.38 8.65
N SER A 357 -11.62 3.51 9.04
CA SER A 357 -12.21 4.85 8.91
C SER A 357 -11.75 5.59 7.65
N SER A 358 -11.04 4.92 6.73
CA SER A 358 -10.62 5.51 5.46
C SER A 358 -11.85 5.95 4.67
N GLN A 359 -11.85 7.17 4.17
CA GLN A 359 -12.91 7.74 3.35
C GLN A 359 -12.53 7.64 1.87
N CYS A 360 -12.04 6.47 1.47
CA CYS A 360 -11.45 6.26 0.15
C CYS A 360 -12.50 5.99 -0.90
N GLY A 361 -12.30 6.52 -2.11
CA GLY A 361 -13.18 6.27 -3.24
C GLY A 361 -14.41 7.18 -3.25
N ARG A 362 -14.30 8.42 -2.78
CA ARG A 362 -15.45 9.34 -2.72
C ARG A 362 -15.57 10.28 -3.93
N GLU A 363 -14.97 9.93 -5.05
CA GLU A 363 -15.07 10.73 -6.27
C GLU A 363 -16.50 10.75 -6.84
N GLU A 364 -16.89 11.86 -7.49
CA GLU A 364 -18.28 12.10 -7.94
C GLU A 364 -18.83 11.03 -8.89
N ASN A 365 -17.96 10.39 -9.65
CA ASN A 365 -18.30 9.36 -10.63
C ASN A 365 -18.28 7.93 -10.04
N ASN A 366 -18.02 7.76 -8.74
CA ASN A 366 -18.05 6.44 -8.12
C ASN A 366 -19.50 5.97 -7.88
N ASN A 367 -19.84 4.78 -8.37
CA ASN A 367 -21.12 4.10 -8.13
C ASN A 367 -21.12 3.20 -6.89
N CYS A 368 -20.06 3.25 -6.08
CA CYS A 368 -19.93 2.50 -4.84
C CYS A 368 -19.14 3.29 -3.78
N LEU A 369 -19.74 4.35 -3.25
CA LEU A 369 -19.09 5.31 -2.33
C LEU A 369 -18.71 4.69 -0.97
N LEU A 370 -19.40 3.64 -0.52
CA LEU A 370 -19.04 2.85 0.67
C LEU A 370 -18.07 1.72 0.36
N SER A 371 -17.51 1.66 -0.85
CA SER A 371 -16.55 0.60 -1.17
C SER A 371 -15.34 0.65 -0.26
N GLY A 372 -14.88 1.85 0.11
CA GLY A 372 -13.66 2.01 0.91
C GLY A 372 -12.45 1.35 0.24
N TYR A 373 -12.45 1.22 -1.09
CA TYR A 373 -11.43 0.49 -1.83
C TYR A 373 -10.10 1.23 -1.75
N ASN A 374 -9.16 0.67 -0.99
CA ASN A 374 -7.85 1.25 -0.73
C ASN A 374 -6.75 0.66 -1.62
N ASP A 375 -7.07 -0.01 -2.73
CA ASP A 375 -6.08 -0.65 -3.61
C ASP A 375 -6.06 0.02 -4.99
N ALA A 376 -5.90 1.33 -4.98
CA ALA A 376 -5.92 2.14 -6.19
C ALA A 376 -4.50 2.45 -6.67
N ILE A 377 -4.32 2.29 -7.98
CA ILE A 377 -3.09 2.58 -8.71
C ILE A 377 -3.05 4.08 -9.01
N GLY A 378 -2.66 4.88 -8.03
CA GLY A 378 -2.42 6.31 -8.24
C GLY A 378 -1.08 6.57 -8.91
N THR A 379 -1.05 7.60 -9.76
CA THR A 379 0.14 8.02 -10.52
C THR A 379 0.22 9.52 -10.70
N LEU A 380 1.44 10.04 -10.79
CA LEU A 380 1.74 11.35 -11.38
C LEU A 380 1.86 11.19 -12.90
N MET A 381 1.00 11.85 -13.64
CA MET A 381 0.93 11.79 -15.09
C MET A 381 1.29 13.15 -15.70
N GLY A 382 2.17 13.14 -16.70
CA GLY A 382 2.55 14.29 -17.51
C GLY A 382 2.75 13.90 -18.97
N ASP A 383 2.67 14.89 -19.85
CA ASP A 383 2.90 14.78 -21.30
C ASP A 383 4.12 15.62 -21.73
N GLY A 384 4.42 15.64 -23.04
CA GLY A 384 5.52 16.40 -23.61
C GLY A 384 5.41 17.93 -23.47
N SER A 385 4.26 18.44 -23.00
CA SER A 385 4.04 19.86 -22.68
C SER A 385 4.10 20.17 -21.19
N SER A 386 4.28 19.16 -20.33
CA SER A 386 4.14 19.31 -18.88
C SER A 386 5.33 19.97 -18.20
N GLY A 387 6.47 20.08 -18.88
CA GLY A 387 7.70 20.61 -18.30
C GLY A 387 8.35 19.63 -17.30
N TRP A 388 9.26 20.14 -16.46
CA TRP A 388 10.00 19.30 -15.51
C TRP A 388 9.14 18.93 -14.31
N LEU A 389 9.05 17.63 -14.01
CA LEU A 389 8.71 17.16 -12.67
C LEU A 389 9.97 17.21 -11.81
N VAL A 390 10.03 18.11 -10.84
CA VAL A 390 11.21 18.26 -9.99
C VAL A 390 10.91 17.76 -8.59
N MET A 391 11.80 16.90 -8.08
CA MET A 391 11.73 16.24 -6.79
C MET A 391 12.99 16.52 -5.96
N GLU A 392 12.83 16.58 -4.65
CA GLU A 392 13.93 16.62 -3.68
C GLU A 392 13.96 15.32 -2.88
N LEU A 393 14.99 14.52 -3.11
CA LEU A 393 15.23 13.27 -2.39
C LEU A 393 16.25 13.50 -1.28
N LYS A 394 15.97 12.99 -0.08
CA LYS A 394 16.88 13.06 1.07
C LYS A 394 17.51 11.72 1.34
N ASN A 395 18.75 11.71 1.80
CA ASN A 395 19.51 10.52 2.18
C ASN A 395 19.65 9.52 1.02
N LEU A 396 20.20 9.96 -0.12
CA LEU A 396 20.62 9.08 -1.22
C LEU A 396 22.05 8.58 -0.95
N GLN A 397 22.20 7.69 0.02
CA GLN A 397 23.48 7.31 0.62
C GLN A 397 24.18 6.14 -0.11
N ASN A 398 23.43 5.36 -0.88
CA ASN A 398 23.93 4.19 -1.61
C ASN A 398 23.95 4.40 -3.13
N GLY A 399 23.57 5.60 -3.58
CA GLY A 399 23.63 6.02 -4.98
C GLY A 399 22.74 5.15 -5.87
N LEU A 400 21.56 4.77 -5.37
CA LEU A 400 20.59 3.96 -6.09
C LEU A 400 19.29 4.73 -6.23
N LEU A 401 18.79 4.88 -7.47
CA LEU A 401 17.55 5.57 -7.79
C LEU A 401 16.78 4.81 -8.86
N ILE A 402 15.56 4.40 -8.51
CA ILE A 402 14.69 3.59 -9.36
C ILE A 402 13.32 4.25 -9.44
N VAL A 403 12.80 4.40 -10.65
CA VAL A 403 11.45 4.90 -10.91
C VAL A 403 10.59 3.76 -11.43
N ARG A 404 9.38 3.61 -10.87
CA ARG A 404 8.37 2.71 -11.43
C ARG A 404 7.34 3.52 -12.21
N GLY A 405 7.34 3.37 -13.52
CA GLY A 405 6.49 4.16 -14.40
C GLY A 405 6.08 3.43 -15.67
N SER A 406 5.16 4.03 -16.40
CA SER A 406 4.76 3.61 -17.73
C SER A 406 4.93 4.78 -18.71
N PHE A 407 5.22 4.45 -19.96
CA PHE A 407 5.31 5.40 -21.05
C PHE A 407 4.38 4.92 -22.17
N GLY A 408 3.70 5.85 -22.84
CA GLY A 408 2.73 5.50 -23.84
C GLY A 408 2.26 6.65 -24.71
N LYS A 409 1.55 6.32 -25.80
CA LYS A 409 0.82 7.33 -26.56
C LYS A 409 -0.47 7.71 -25.84
N ALA A 410 -0.75 8.99 -25.67
CA ALA A 410 -2.08 9.45 -25.27
C ALA A 410 -3.09 8.92 -26.31
N SER A 411 -4.03 8.06 -25.92
CA SER A 411 -5.06 7.66 -26.87
C SER A 411 -5.86 8.90 -27.29
N SER A 412 -6.24 9.01 -28.56
CA SER A 412 -7.09 10.10 -29.05
C SER A 412 -8.47 10.15 -28.35
N ASP A 413 -8.85 9.03 -27.71
CA ASP A 413 -10.05 8.86 -26.88
C ASP A 413 -9.85 9.26 -25.41
N SER A 414 -8.67 9.80 -25.05
CA SER A 414 -8.36 10.33 -23.71
C SER A 414 -9.28 11.47 -23.26
N ARG A 415 -10.04 12.10 -24.18
CA ARG A 415 -11.15 13.00 -23.85
C ARG A 415 -12.34 12.32 -23.16
N LYS A 416 -12.36 10.99 -23.03
CA LYS A 416 -13.36 10.20 -22.28
C LYS A 416 -12.79 9.48 -21.04
N LEU A 417 -11.61 9.88 -20.56
CA LEU A 417 -10.96 9.27 -19.38
C LEU A 417 -11.70 9.51 -18.04
N ASP A 418 -12.69 10.39 -17.98
CA ASP A 418 -13.35 10.79 -16.72
C ASP A 418 -14.51 9.90 -16.25
N GLY A 419 -14.83 8.79 -16.91
CA GLY A 419 -16.14 8.13 -16.71
C GLY A 419 -16.21 6.72 -16.15
N ARG A 420 -15.13 5.92 -16.17
CA ARG A 420 -15.22 4.48 -15.84
C ARG A 420 -13.93 3.96 -15.23
N ILE A 421 -13.80 4.14 -13.91
CA ILE A 421 -12.78 3.54 -13.05
C ILE A 421 -13.49 2.52 -12.15
N GLY A 422 -13.92 1.41 -12.75
CA GLY A 422 -14.68 0.37 -12.03
C GLY A 422 -14.52 -1.04 -12.60
N GLY A 423 -13.65 -1.21 -13.59
CA GLY A 423 -13.23 -2.52 -14.07
C GLY A 423 -11.78 -2.40 -14.49
N LEU A 424 -11.01 -3.46 -14.28
CA LEU A 424 -9.75 -3.77 -14.95
C LEU A 424 -10.00 -3.91 -16.46
N ASP A 425 -10.59 -2.88 -17.06
CA ASP A 425 -10.99 -2.85 -18.44
C ASP A 425 -9.74 -2.47 -19.22
N LYS A 426 -9.26 -3.47 -19.97
CA LYS A 426 -8.04 -3.52 -20.78
C LYS A 426 -8.03 -2.42 -21.85
N ARG A 427 -8.01 -1.14 -21.44
CA ARG A 427 -7.87 -0.02 -22.37
C ARG A 427 -6.40 0.10 -22.76
N ARG A 428 -6.08 -0.70 -23.78
CA ARG A 428 -4.84 -0.68 -24.53
C ARG A 428 -4.55 0.75 -24.97
N LEU A 429 -3.35 1.23 -24.67
CA LEU A 429 -2.75 2.26 -25.50
C LEU A 429 -2.58 1.61 -26.88
N SER A 430 -3.21 2.15 -27.91
CA SER A 430 -3.16 1.59 -29.26
C SER A 430 -1.71 1.33 -29.69
N SER A 431 -1.35 0.06 -29.92
CA SER A 431 -0.06 -0.35 -30.49
C SER A 431 0.01 -0.13 -32.00
N ASP A 432 -1.11 0.18 -32.66
CA ASP A 432 -1.28 -0.07 -34.09
C ASP A 432 -1.06 1.16 -34.98
N ASP A 433 -0.39 2.20 -34.46
CA ASP A 433 -0.01 3.35 -35.28
C ASP A 433 1.52 3.45 -35.41
N ASP A 434 2.05 2.71 -36.38
CA ASP A 434 3.45 2.72 -36.85
C ASP A 434 3.89 4.07 -37.49
N GLY A 435 3.07 5.12 -37.36
CA GLY A 435 3.20 6.36 -38.14
C GLY A 435 3.55 7.65 -37.38
N SER A 436 3.60 7.68 -36.04
CA SER A 436 3.90 8.95 -35.32
C SER A 436 5.40 9.09 -35.05
N SER A 437 5.97 10.21 -35.48
CA SER A 437 7.37 10.61 -35.30
C SER A 437 8.01 10.19 -33.96
N ASN A 438 9.02 9.31 -34.01
CA ASN A 438 9.88 8.86 -32.89
C ASN A 438 10.75 9.98 -32.27
N ASN A 439 10.35 11.24 -32.39
CA ASN A 439 11.18 12.38 -31.97
C ASN A 439 11.06 12.70 -30.48
N GLY A 440 10.21 11.99 -29.73
CA GLY A 440 10.09 12.18 -28.30
C GLY A 440 11.42 11.94 -27.58
N VAL A 441 11.71 12.81 -26.61
CA VAL A 441 12.89 12.68 -25.76
C VAL A 441 12.45 12.62 -24.30
N PHE A 442 12.86 11.57 -23.61
CA PHE A 442 12.81 11.48 -22.16
C PHE A 442 14.09 12.05 -21.59
N GLU A 443 13.97 13.06 -20.75
CA GLU A 443 15.10 13.66 -20.06
C GLU A 443 14.94 13.47 -18.56
N PHE A 444 16.04 13.13 -17.91
CA PHE A 444 16.15 13.21 -16.47
C PHE A 444 17.40 13.98 -16.08
N ALA A 445 17.37 14.62 -14.92
CA ALA A 445 18.51 15.29 -14.35
C ALA A 445 18.73 14.86 -12.91
N ILE A 446 19.99 14.71 -12.52
CA ILE A 446 20.42 14.48 -11.14
C ILE A 446 21.36 15.61 -10.78
N ASN A 447 20.96 16.45 -9.83
CA ASN A 447 21.70 17.65 -9.42
C ASN A 447 22.12 18.52 -10.62
N GLY A 448 21.18 18.79 -11.52
CA GLY A 448 21.40 19.65 -12.67
C GLY A 448 22.07 19.00 -13.89
N VAL A 449 22.64 17.79 -13.75
CA VAL A 449 23.26 17.08 -14.88
C VAL A 449 22.16 16.36 -15.68
N ILE A 450 21.83 16.91 -16.85
CA ILE A 450 20.78 16.39 -17.73
C ILE A 450 21.31 15.19 -18.53
N THR A 451 20.54 14.11 -18.53
CA THR A 451 20.69 12.95 -19.41
C THR A 451 19.45 12.84 -20.29
N SER A 452 19.65 12.68 -21.60
CA SER A 452 18.56 12.61 -22.59
C SER A 452 18.56 11.25 -23.28
N TRP A 453 17.40 10.60 -23.31
CA TRP A 453 17.13 9.36 -24.02
C TRP A 453 16.07 9.62 -25.09
N ASN A 454 16.28 9.13 -26.30
CA ASN A 454 15.17 9.02 -27.26
C ASN A 454 14.19 7.94 -26.77
N ILE A 455 12.98 7.91 -27.33
CA ILE A 455 11.96 6.93 -26.92
C ILE A 455 12.45 5.48 -27.07
N ASP A 456 13.17 5.17 -28.13
CA ASP A 456 13.69 3.81 -28.35
C ASP A 456 14.60 3.37 -27.20
N LYS A 457 15.55 4.24 -26.80
CA LYS A 457 16.40 3.97 -25.64
C LYS A 457 15.58 3.89 -24.35
N LEU A 458 14.61 4.78 -24.14
CA LEU A 458 13.75 4.69 -22.95
C LEU A 458 13.07 3.31 -22.88
N VAL A 459 12.49 2.84 -23.98
CA VAL A 459 11.83 1.53 -24.06
C VAL A 459 12.81 0.39 -23.75
N ASP A 460 14.05 0.49 -24.21
CA ASP A 460 15.10 -0.50 -23.91
C ASP A 460 15.53 -0.47 -22.43
N GLU A 461 15.52 0.70 -21.79
CA GLU A 461 15.88 0.88 -20.39
C GLU A 461 14.75 0.52 -19.41
N VAL A 462 13.48 0.55 -19.87
CA VAL A 462 12.34 0.10 -19.07
C VAL A 462 12.39 -1.43 -18.94
N LYS A 463 12.56 -1.91 -17.70
CA LYS A 463 12.57 -3.33 -17.40
C LYS A 463 11.30 -3.77 -16.69
N TYR A 464 10.90 -5.04 -16.88
CA TYR A 464 9.70 -5.61 -16.28
C TYR A 464 10.08 -6.84 -15.46
N LEU A 465 9.41 -7.02 -14.31
CA LEU A 465 9.58 -8.23 -13.49
C LEU A 465 9.14 -9.50 -14.25
N TYR A 466 8.13 -9.38 -15.11
CA TYR A 466 7.62 -10.47 -15.94
C TYR A 466 7.76 -10.12 -17.42
N PRO A 467 8.94 -10.29 -18.03
CA PRO A 467 9.18 -9.90 -19.42
C PRO A 467 8.26 -10.63 -20.42
N GLU A 468 7.86 -11.86 -20.12
CA GLU A 468 6.92 -12.65 -20.92
C GLU A 468 5.50 -12.10 -20.88
N LYS A 469 5.08 -11.51 -19.76
CA LYS A 469 3.79 -10.81 -19.62
C LYS A 469 3.85 -9.38 -20.18
N ALA A 470 5.04 -8.84 -20.38
CA ALA A 470 5.25 -7.50 -20.93
C ALA A 470 4.94 -7.38 -22.43
N LEU A 471 4.69 -8.48 -23.14
CA LEU A 471 4.45 -8.49 -24.58
C LEU A 471 3.15 -7.76 -25.02
N ASP A 472 2.17 -7.54 -24.13
CA ASP A 472 1.04 -6.62 -24.35
C ASP A 472 1.41 -5.21 -23.85
N LYS A 473 2.47 -4.62 -24.43
CA LYS A 473 3.29 -3.47 -23.98
C LYS A 473 2.56 -2.16 -23.64
N SER A 474 1.24 -2.10 -23.79
CA SER A 474 0.48 -0.87 -23.59
C SER A 474 -0.10 -0.76 -22.17
N GLY A 475 0.57 0.03 -21.31
CA GLY A 475 0.05 0.41 -19.99
C GLY A 475 0.64 -0.38 -18.82
N ASN A 476 1.61 -1.25 -19.08
CA ASN A 476 2.34 -1.94 -18.01
C ASN A 476 3.34 -0.99 -17.35
N PHE A 477 3.38 -1.01 -16.02
CA PHE A 477 4.40 -0.31 -15.25
C PHE A 477 5.70 -1.12 -15.27
N GLY A 478 6.76 -0.51 -15.75
CA GLY A 478 8.12 -1.04 -15.66
C GLY A 478 8.97 -0.24 -14.68
N TYR A 479 10.21 -0.69 -14.52
CA TYR A 479 11.22 -0.09 -13.68
C TYR A 479 12.30 0.55 -14.53
N ILE A 480 12.70 1.76 -14.18
CA ILE A 480 13.75 2.52 -14.82
C ILE A 480 14.79 2.83 -13.76
N THR A 481 16.00 2.32 -13.92
CA THR A 481 17.13 2.63 -13.03
C THR A 481 17.82 3.90 -13.53
N LEU A 482 17.66 5.01 -12.80
CA LEU A 482 18.24 6.31 -13.18
C LEU A 482 19.64 6.51 -12.60
N LEU A 483 19.95 5.84 -11.47
CA LEU A 483 21.25 5.86 -10.83
C LEU A 483 21.53 4.51 -10.18
N ASP A 484 22.71 3.96 -10.41
CA ASP A 484 23.23 2.78 -9.72
C ASP A 484 24.76 2.88 -9.54
N ASP A 485 25.20 3.76 -8.64
CA ASP A 485 26.61 4.14 -8.49
C ASP A 485 26.96 4.33 -7.00
N THR A 486 27.64 3.35 -6.40
CA THR A 486 28.01 3.36 -4.97
C THR A 486 28.93 4.51 -4.58
N SER A 487 29.61 5.15 -5.54
CA SER A 487 30.49 6.28 -5.28
C SER A 487 29.73 7.58 -5.05
N LYS A 488 28.47 7.66 -5.49
CA LYS A 488 27.62 8.84 -5.40
C LYS A 488 26.76 8.80 -4.16
N LYS A 489 27.32 9.31 -3.06
CA LYS A 489 26.59 9.54 -1.81
C LYS A 489 26.15 11.00 -1.75
N LEU A 490 24.86 11.23 -1.69
CA LEU A 490 24.25 12.55 -1.69
C LEU A 490 23.32 12.67 -0.47
N GLU A 491 23.60 13.64 0.40
CA GLU A 491 22.69 13.95 1.52
C GLU A 491 21.32 14.41 0.99
N THR A 492 21.32 15.22 -0.06
CA THR A 492 20.14 15.64 -0.80
C THR A 492 20.43 15.56 -2.30
N ALA A 493 19.46 15.08 -3.07
CA ALA A 493 19.51 15.03 -4.53
C ALA A 493 18.28 15.71 -5.13
N GLU A 494 18.51 16.62 -6.07
CA GLU A 494 17.45 17.14 -6.94
C GLU A 494 17.32 16.23 -8.15
N ILE A 495 16.14 15.64 -8.32
CA ILE A 495 15.80 14.80 -9.45
C ILE A 495 14.77 15.52 -10.30
N ALA A 496 15.02 15.67 -11.59
CA ALA A 496 14.04 16.24 -12.51
C ALA A 496 13.75 15.26 -13.65
N LEU A 497 12.49 15.10 -14.05
CA LEU A 497 12.07 14.23 -15.16
C LEU A 497 11.19 15.03 -16.14
N ARG A 498 11.30 14.82 -17.45
CA ARG A 498 10.33 15.34 -18.43
C ARG A 498 10.29 14.50 -19.70
N LEU A 499 9.17 14.64 -20.41
CA LEU A 499 9.08 14.36 -21.84
C LEU A 499 9.15 15.68 -22.62
N LYS A 500 9.76 15.66 -23.80
CA LYS A 500 9.72 16.78 -24.75
C LYS A 500 9.66 16.28 -26.20
N ASP A 501 9.41 17.20 -27.11
CA ASP A 501 9.44 16.98 -28.58
C ASP A 501 8.42 15.95 -29.11
N CYS A 502 7.40 15.61 -28.30
CA CYS A 502 6.28 14.72 -28.68
C CYS A 502 4.89 15.27 -28.33
N GLY A 503 4.80 16.55 -27.90
CA GLY A 503 3.54 17.24 -27.64
C GLY A 503 2.65 16.52 -26.62
N LYS A 504 1.33 16.52 -26.86
CA LYS A 504 0.35 15.81 -26.03
C LYS A 504 0.19 14.33 -26.40
N GLU A 505 0.92 13.87 -27.41
CA GLU A 505 0.79 12.51 -27.94
C GLU A 505 1.55 11.50 -27.10
N CYS A 506 2.53 11.93 -26.32
CA CYS A 506 3.30 11.08 -25.42
C CYS A 506 2.93 11.36 -23.96
N VAL A 507 2.85 10.32 -23.16
CA VAL A 507 2.52 10.39 -21.74
C VAL A 507 3.53 9.57 -20.95
N PHE A 508 3.97 10.12 -19.83
CA PHE A 508 4.68 9.41 -18.78
C PHE A 508 3.84 9.37 -17.51
N GLN A 509 3.68 8.19 -16.93
CA GLN A 509 3.01 7.99 -15.65
C GLN A 509 4.03 7.43 -14.66
N MET A 510 4.20 8.09 -13.53
CA MET A 510 5.05 7.63 -12.44
C MET A 510 4.18 7.18 -11.27
N SER A 511 4.34 5.92 -10.86
CA SER A 511 3.63 5.36 -9.71
C SER A 511 4.46 5.40 -8.44
N HIS A 512 5.76 5.12 -8.56
CA HIS A 512 6.67 5.04 -7.43
C HIS A 512 8.04 5.61 -7.80
N ILE A 513 8.75 6.08 -6.78
CA ILE A 513 10.17 6.32 -6.82
C ILE A 513 10.79 5.69 -5.58
N TYR A 514 11.89 4.98 -5.77
CA TYR A 514 12.65 4.31 -4.73
C TYR A 514 14.09 4.79 -4.77
N TRP A 515 14.69 4.99 -3.60
CA TRP A 515 16.09 5.39 -3.51
C TRP A 515 16.78 4.87 -2.27
N SER A 516 18.11 4.80 -2.29
CA SER A 516 18.93 4.36 -1.16
C SER A 516 20.23 5.13 -1.08
#